data_AF-A0A521ZT14-F1
#
_entry.id   AF-A0A521ZT14-F1
#
_cell.length_a   1.000
_cell.length_b   1.000
_cell.length_c   1.000
_cell.angle_alpha   90.00
_cell.angle_beta   90.00
_cell.angle_gamma   90.00
#
_symmetry.space_group_name_H-M   'P 1'
#
loop_
_entity.id
_entity.type
_entity.pdbx_description
1 polymer ?
#
loop_
_entity_poly.entity_id
_entity_poly.type
_entity_poly.pdbx_seq_one_letter_code
_entity_poly.pdbx_strand_id
1 'polypeptide(L)'
;LSRGNSALIETGNQSEPPHVGCYIPPPHAIMFDAFSPAKNPAMWTLPLFTNLFRALDPQRPCALTTYSRSTMLRVTLLLAGFFVGRGVPTGLKEETTVAANSLALLDAPLDRRWLERARRSDSAEPLREPIYSRAPLSLECWEQLLAHPQFKP
;
A
#
# COMPACT_ATOMS: atom_id res chain seq x y z
N LEU A 1 67.93 14.63 19.42
CA LEU A 1 67.19 13.35 19.61
C LEU A 1 65.91 13.67 20.35
N SER A 2 64.75 13.39 19.73
CA SER A 2 63.37 13.22 20.25
C SER A 2 62.87 14.05 21.44
N ARG A 3 61.61 14.45 21.59
CA ARG A 3 60.34 14.49 20.82
C ARG A 3 59.38 15.09 21.87
N GLY A 4 58.58 16.11 21.55
CA GLY A 4 57.68 16.66 22.56
C GLY A 4 56.69 17.71 22.03
N ASN A 5 55.53 17.19 21.61
CA ASN A 5 54.20 17.78 21.66
C ASN A 5 53.78 19.00 20.80
N SER A 6 52.75 18.67 20.01
CA SER A 6 51.49 19.42 19.80
C SER A 6 51.40 20.27 18.54
N ALA A 7 50.87 19.64 17.49
CA ALA A 7 50.22 20.32 16.38
C ALA A 7 48.79 19.76 16.22
N LEU A 8 47.83 20.61 16.58
CA LEU A 8 46.48 20.78 16.05
C LEU A 8 45.98 19.74 15.04
N ILE A 9 44.89 19.04 15.39
CA ILE A 9 43.77 18.80 14.47
C ILE A 9 42.48 18.92 15.32
N GLU A 10 41.89 20.11 15.35
CA GLU A 10 40.47 20.24 15.67
C GLU A 10 39.70 19.60 14.52
N THR A 11 39.17 18.40 14.76
CA THR A 11 38.18 17.79 13.89
C THR A 11 36.89 18.61 14.04
N GLY A 12 36.73 19.61 13.17
CA GLY A 12 35.50 20.37 13.05
C GLY A 12 34.33 19.42 12.88
N ASN A 13 33.49 19.36 13.91
CA ASN A 13 32.20 18.68 13.88
C ASN A 13 31.32 19.44 12.88
N GLN A 14 31.31 19.00 11.62
CA GLN A 14 30.32 19.46 10.65
C GLN A 14 28.98 18.84 11.07
N SER A 15 28.32 19.48 12.04
CA SER A 15 26.91 19.24 12.29
C SER A 15 26.16 19.61 11.02
N GLU A 16 25.57 18.62 10.35
CA GLU A 16 24.59 18.87 9.30
C GLU A 16 23.55 19.88 9.82
N PRO A 17 23.17 20.89 9.03
CA PRO A 17 22.16 21.84 9.46
C PRO A 17 20.87 21.07 9.77
N PRO A 18 20.13 21.45 10.83
CA PRO A 18 18.86 20.81 11.14
C PRO A 18 17.97 20.90 9.91
N HIS A 19 17.51 19.75 9.41
CA HIS A 19 16.48 19.72 8.40
C HIS A 19 15.32 20.58 8.91
N VAL A 20 15.14 21.76 8.33
CA VAL A 20 13.92 22.56 8.51
C VAL A 20 12.80 21.61 8.11
N GLY A 21 12.07 21.10 9.10
CA GLY A 21 11.10 20.04 8.93
C GLY A 21 10.15 20.43 7.82
N CYS A 22 10.35 19.87 6.63
CA CYS A 22 9.51 20.17 5.49
C CYS A 22 8.15 19.56 5.80
N TYR A 23 7.15 20.40 6.07
CA TYR A 23 5.78 19.96 6.15
C TYR A 23 5.38 19.42 4.77
N ILE A 24 5.28 18.09 4.67
CA ILE A 24 4.76 17.44 3.46
C ILE A 24 3.25 17.35 3.64
N PRO A 25 2.45 18.07 2.84
CA PRO A 25 0.99 17.99 2.94
C PRO A 25 0.53 16.56 2.61
N PRO A 26 -0.51 16.04 3.27
CA PRO A 26 -1.06 14.73 2.95
C PRO A 26 -1.46 14.62 1.47
N PRO A 27 -1.23 13.48 0.81
CA PRO A 27 -1.50 13.34 -0.62
C PRO A 27 -3.00 13.33 -0.93
N HIS A 28 -3.35 13.69 -2.16
CA HIS A 28 -4.67 13.44 -2.77
C HIS A 28 -4.65 12.20 -3.68
N ALA A 29 -3.47 11.79 -4.13
CA ALA A 29 -3.30 10.65 -5.00
C ALA A 29 -1.96 9.95 -4.75
N ILE A 30 -1.94 8.63 -4.90
CA ILE A 30 -0.76 7.77 -4.82
C ILE A 30 -0.70 6.94 -6.10
N MET A 31 0.37 7.10 -6.88
CA MET A 31 0.67 6.20 -7.99
C MET A 31 1.53 5.06 -7.46
N PHE A 32 0.96 3.85 -7.39
CA PHE A 32 1.68 2.69 -6.88
C PHE A 32 2.13 1.78 -8.03
N ASP A 33 3.38 1.96 -8.43
CA ASP A 33 3.99 1.29 -9.59
C ASP A 33 5.32 0.59 -9.22
N ALA A 34 5.23 -0.39 -8.32
CA ALA A 34 6.36 -1.25 -7.99
C ALA A 34 6.48 -2.40 -9.00
N PHE A 35 7.67 -3.01 -9.11
CA PHE A 35 7.80 -4.30 -9.81
C PHE A 35 6.88 -5.36 -9.22
N SER A 36 6.46 -6.32 -10.04
CA SER A 36 5.47 -7.34 -9.67
C SER A 36 5.80 -8.07 -8.35
N PRO A 37 4.80 -8.62 -7.64
CA PRO A 37 5.03 -9.32 -6.36
C PRO A 37 6.08 -10.43 -6.41
N ALA A 38 6.19 -11.13 -7.55
CA ALA A 38 7.21 -12.16 -7.74
C ALA A 38 8.65 -11.59 -7.84
N LYS A 39 8.80 -10.35 -8.29
CA LYS A 39 10.10 -9.66 -8.41
C LYS A 39 10.44 -8.80 -7.20
N ASN A 40 9.45 -8.21 -6.56
CA ASN A 40 9.64 -7.32 -5.41
C ASN A 40 8.51 -7.49 -4.37
N PRO A 41 8.47 -8.63 -3.64
CA PRO A 41 7.38 -8.95 -2.72
C PRO A 41 7.26 -7.96 -1.55
N ALA A 42 8.35 -7.32 -1.14
CA ALA A 42 8.36 -6.33 -0.06
C ALA A 42 7.43 -5.13 -0.34
N MET A 43 7.20 -4.81 -1.62
CA MET A 43 6.30 -3.74 -2.04
C MET A 43 4.82 -4.15 -2.10
N TRP A 44 4.45 -5.36 -1.68
CA TRP A 44 3.06 -5.83 -1.80
C TRP A 44 2.51 -6.46 -0.52
N THR A 45 3.12 -6.13 0.62
CA THR A 45 2.73 -6.73 1.91
C THR A 45 1.56 -5.98 2.55
N LEU A 46 0.76 -6.69 3.32
CA LEU A 46 -0.31 -6.11 4.13
C LEU A 46 0.22 -5.02 5.09
N PRO A 47 1.31 -5.24 5.86
CA PRO A 47 1.86 -4.19 6.71
C PRO A 47 2.23 -2.90 5.97
N LEU A 48 2.75 -2.99 4.73
CA LEU A 48 3.06 -1.81 3.92
C LEU A 48 1.80 -0.99 3.64
N PHE A 49 0.74 -1.63 3.14
CA PHE A 49 -0.50 -0.92 2.80
C PHE A 49 -1.25 -0.46 4.04
N THR A 50 -1.22 -1.21 5.15
CA THR A 50 -1.79 -0.77 6.44
C THR A 50 -1.10 0.49 6.95
N ASN A 51 0.24 0.54 6.88
CA ASN A 51 1.00 1.73 7.28
C ASN A 51 0.73 2.91 6.35
N LEU A 52 0.62 2.65 5.04
CA LEU A 52 0.26 3.66 4.07
C LEU A 52 -1.13 4.26 4.35
N PHE A 53 -2.13 3.42 4.60
CA PHE A 53 -3.49 3.86 4.94
C PHE A 53 -3.51 4.71 6.22
N ARG A 54 -2.79 4.27 7.26
CA ARG A 54 -2.67 5.00 8.54
C ARG A 54 -2.00 6.37 8.40
N ALA A 55 -1.14 6.54 7.41
CA ALA A 55 -0.47 7.81 7.14
C ALA A 55 -1.34 8.79 6.33
N LEU A 56 -2.48 8.36 5.78
CA LEU A 56 -3.41 9.25 5.09
C LEU A 56 -4.17 10.12 6.08
N ASP A 57 -4.47 11.34 5.67
CA ASP A 57 -5.37 12.22 6.39
C ASP A 57 -6.83 11.78 6.16
N PRO A 58 -7.59 11.39 7.21
CA PRO A 58 -8.98 10.98 7.07
C PRO A 58 -9.91 12.06 6.53
N GLN A 59 -9.55 13.35 6.69
CA GLN A 59 -10.32 14.48 6.17
C GLN A 59 -9.98 14.83 4.72
N ARG A 60 -8.92 14.22 4.15
CA ARG A 60 -8.51 14.41 2.77
C ARG A 60 -8.77 13.13 1.97
N PRO A 61 -9.76 13.14 1.05
CA PRO A 61 -9.93 12.03 0.12
C PRO A 61 -8.65 11.80 -0.69
N CYS A 62 -8.16 10.57 -0.66
CA CYS A 62 -6.96 10.15 -1.37
C CYS A 62 -7.22 8.84 -2.11
N ALA A 63 -6.88 8.82 -3.39
CA ALA A 63 -6.91 7.61 -4.21
C ALA A 63 -5.51 7.02 -4.39
N LEU A 64 -5.42 5.70 -4.48
CA LEU A 64 -4.24 4.95 -4.86
C LEU A 64 -4.55 4.18 -6.14
N THR A 65 -3.73 4.35 -7.18
CA THR A 65 -3.89 3.63 -8.44
C THR A 65 -2.73 2.68 -8.67
N THR A 66 -3.03 1.49 -9.19
CA THR A 66 -2.00 0.51 -9.56
C THR A 66 -2.46 -0.31 -10.77
N TYR A 67 -1.49 -0.70 -11.60
CA TYR A 67 -1.74 -1.54 -12.78
C TYR A 67 -2.17 -2.97 -12.41
N SER A 68 -1.86 -3.42 -11.19
CA SER A 68 -2.07 -4.80 -10.78
C SER A 68 -3.56 -5.11 -10.57
N ARG A 69 -4.00 -6.23 -11.14
CA ARG A 69 -5.37 -6.80 -11.01
C ARG A 69 -5.47 -7.95 -10.03
N SER A 70 -4.37 -8.28 -9.34
CA SER A 70 -4.29 -9.50 -8.52
C SER A 70 -5.39 -9.53 -7.45
N THR A 71 -6.04 -10.69 -7.30
CA THR A 71 -6.99 -10.93 -6.22
C THR A 71 -6.34 -10.70 -4.86
N MET A 72 -5.14 -11.26 -4.65
CA MET A 72 -4.33 -11.04 -3.45
C MET A 72 -4.14 -9.56 -3.13
N LEU A 73 -3.81 -8.74 -4.14
CA LEU A 73 -3.61 -7.30 -3.92
C LEU A 73 -4.91 -6.60 -3.52
N ARG A 74 -6.01 -6.87 -4.22
CA ARG A 74 -7.31 -6.27 -3.92
C ARG A 74 -7.78 -6.66 -2.51
N VAL A 75 -7.56 -7.91 -2.09
CA VAL A 75 -7.77 -8.35 -0.70
C VAL A 75 -6.86 -7.60 0.26
N THR A 76 -5.57 -7.50 -0.05
CA THR A 76 -4.58 -6.80 0.79
C THR A 76 -4.97 -5.34 1.04
N LEU A 77 -5.41 -4.62 -0.01
CA LEU A 77 -5.86 -3.23 0.09
C LEU A 77 -7.14 -3.09 0.94
N LEU A 78 -8.11 -3.98 0.77
CA LEU A 78 -9.33 -4.01 1.60
C LEU A 78 -8.98 -4.25 3.09
N LEU A 79 -8.12 -5.23 3.37
CA LEU A 79 -7.71 -5.55 4.74
C LEU A 79 -6.82 -4.46 5.36
N ALA A 80 -6.12 -3.68 4.54
CA ALA A 80 -5.37 -2.51 4.98
C ALA A 80 -6.27 -1.32 5.39
N GLY A 81 -7.56 -1.34 5.02
CA GLY A 81 -8.56 -0.32 5.36
C GLY A 81 -9.06 0.50 4.17
N PHE A 82 -8.53 0.27 2.97
CA PHE A 82 -9.00 0.99 1.78
C PHE A 82 -10.35 0.45 1.30
N PHE A 83 -11.16 1.33 0.73
CA PHE A 83 -12.15 0.93 -0.26
C PHE A 83 -11.44 0.60 -1.56
N VAL A 84 -11.88 -0.42 -2.30
CA VAL A 84 -11.25 -0.88 -3.53
C VAL A 84 -12.27 -1.02 -4.64
N GLY A 85 -11.91 -0.53 -5.83
CA GLY A 85 -12.72 -0.57 -7.04
C GLY A 85 -11.89 -0.92 -8.27
N ARG A 86 -12.60 -1.07 -9.38
CA ARG A 86 -12.01 -1.22 -10.71
C ARG A 86 -11.69 0.16 -11.26
N GLY A 87 -10.49 0.35 -11.80
CA GLY A 87 -10.17 1.58 -12.51
C GLY A 87 -10.85 1.65 -13.87
N VAL A 88 -11.10 2.88 -14.34
CA VAL A 88 -11.75 3.14 -15.62
C VAL A 88 -10.79 2.83 -16.77
N PRO A 89 -11.17 1.95 -17.72
CA PRO A 89 -10.37 1.70 -18.90
C PRO A 89 -10.48 2.91 -19.87
N THR A 90 -9.38 3.62 -20.08
CA THR A 90 -9.29 4.62 -21.15
C THR A 90 -8.88 3.92 -22.45
N GLY A 91 -9.86 3.42 -23.22
CA GLY A 91 -9.65 2.80 -24.54
C GLY A 91 -9.42 1.29 -24.53
N LEU A 92 -8.52 0.79 -25.40
CA LEU A 92 -8.27 -0.65 -25.69
C LEU A 92 -7.53 -1.43 -24.57
N LYS A 93 -7.46 -0.94 -23.34
CA LYS A 93 -6.65 -1.56 -22.26
C LYS A 93 -7.42 -1.98 -21.02
N GLU A 94 -6.85 -3.02 -20.43
CA GLU A 94 -7.36 -3.89 -19.38
C GLU A 94 -7.71 -3.15 -18.08
N GLU A 95 -8.67 -3.72 -17.33
CA GLU A 95 -9.11 -3.31 -16.00
C GLU A 95 -7.92 -3.02 -15.05
N THR A 96 -7.91 -1.90 -14.32
CA THR A 96 -6.88 -1.60 -13.29
C THR A 96 -7.48 -1.66 -11.89
N THR A 97 -6.68 -1.43 -10.84
CA THR A 97 -7.17 -1.34 -9.46
C THR A 97 -7.05 0.08 -8.95
N VAL A 98 -8.14 0.59 -8.37
CA VAL A 98 -8.16 1.86 -7.62
C VAL A 98 -8.52 1.53 -6.18
N ALA A 99 -7.76 2.04 -5.23
CA ALA A 99 -8.07 2.00 -3.81
C ALA A 99 -8.25 3.43 -3.29
N ALA A 100 -9.03 3.64 -2.24
CA ALA A 100 -9.26 4.97 -1.70
C ALA A 100 -9.59 4.91 -0.20
N ASN A 101 -9.28 5.97 0.54
CA ASN A 101 -9.75 6.13 1.93
C ASN A 101 -11.21 6.60 2.02
N SER A 102 -11.85 6.91 0.88
CA SER A 102 -13.25 7.27 0.77
C SER A 102 -13.91 6.54 -0.39
N LEU A 103 -15.05 5.90 -0.14
CA LEU A 103 -15.83 5.20 -1.16
C LEU A 103 -16.29 6.13 -2.29
N ALA A 104 -16.46 7.43 -2.01
CA ALA A 104 -16.89 8.43 -2.97
C ALA A 104 -15.88 8.67 -4.12
N LEU A 105 -14.63 8.19 -3.98
CA LEU A 105 -13.61 8.26 -5.02
C LEU A 105 -13.65 7.06 -5.99
N LEU A 106 -14.58 6.12 -5.81
CA LEU A 106 -14.64 4.90 -6.61
C LEU A 106 -15.89 4.90 -7.51
N ASP A 107 -15.69 4.97 -8.83
CA ASP A 107 -16.78 4.84 -9.81
C ASP A 107 -17.34 3.41 -9.87
N ALA A 108 -16.49 2.41 -9.66
CA ALA A 108 -16.85 0.99 -9.73
C ALA A 108 -16.27 0.20 -8.55
N PRO A 109 -16.80 0.38 -7.31
CA PRO A 109 -16.38 -0.40 -6.15
C PRO A 109 -16.51 -1.90 -6.40
N LEU A 110 -15.60 -2.69 -5.83
CA LEU A 110 -15.75 -4.15 -5.80
C LEU A 110 -16.99 -4.53 -5.00
N ASP A 111 -17.76 -5.47 -5.51
CA ASP A 111 -19.04 -5.88 -4.94
C ASP A 111 -18.96 -7.27 -4.29
N ARG A 112 -20.10 -7.72 -3.74
CA ARG A 112 -20.21 -9.06 -3.14
C ARG A 112 -19.96 -10.18 -4.16
N ARG A 113 -20.24 -9.96 -5.45
CA ARG A 113 -19.92 -10.93 -6.51
C ARG A 113 -18.40 -11.07 -6.69
N TRP A 114 -17.64 -9.99 -6.53
CA TRP A 114 -16.19 -10.07 -6.48
C TRP A 114 -15.70 -10.83 -5.25
N LEU A 115 -16.27 -10.60 -4.05
CA LEU A 115 -15.90 -11.36 -2.84
C LEU A 115 -16.08 -12.88 -3.01
N GLU A 116 -17.21 -13.32 -3.56
CA GLU A 116 -17.50 -14.72 -3.88
C GLU A 116 -16.46 -15.35 -4.83
N ARG A 117 -15.92 -14.55 -5.76
CA ARG A 117 -14.83 -15.00 -6.64
C ARG A 117 -13.49 -15.03 -5.90
N ALA A 118 -13.20 -14.03 -5.06
CA ALA A 118 -11.99 -13.97 -4.27
C ALA A 118 -11.86 -15.19 -3.34
N ARG A 119 -12.96 -15.60 -2.70
CA ARG A 119 -13.02 -16.79 -1.84
C ARG A 119 -12.63 -18.09 -2.55
N ARG A 120 -12.86 -18.20 -3.86
CA ARG A 120 -12.55 -19.39 -4.67
C ARG A 120 -11.16 -19.33 -5.31
N SER A 121 -10.44 -18.22 -5.17
CA SER A 121 -9.13 -18.06 -5.77
C SER A 121 -8.07 -18.79 -4.96
N ASP A 122 -7.14 -19.44 -5.66
CA ASP A 122 -5.94 -20.07 -5.10
C ASP A 122 -4.82 -19.07 -4.77
N SER A 123 -5.07 -17.77 -4.96
CA SER A 123 -4.09 -16.69 -4.88
C SER A 123 -4.74 -15.41 -4.35
N ALA A 124 -5.33 -15.49 -3.16
CA ALA A 124 -6.07 -14.42 -2.51
C ALA A 124 -5.50 -13.99 -1.15
N GLU A 125 -4.75 -14.84 -0.47
CA GLU A 125 -4.18 -14.52 0.84
C GLU A 125 -3.10 -13.43 0.74
N PRO A 126 -3.15 -12.36 1.55
CA PRO A 126 -2.14 -11.32 1.56
C PRO A 126 -0.73 -11.82 1.90
N LEU A 127 0.27 -11.16 1.33
CA LEU A 127 1.64 -11.30 1.81
C LEU A 127 1.78 -10.57 3.14
N ARG A 128 2.13 -11.29 4.21
CA ARG A 128 2.46 -10.67 5.51
C ARG A 128 3.95 -10.34 5.62
N GLU A 129 4.76 -11.22 5.05
CA GLU A 129 6.22 -11.10 4.95
C GLU A 129 6.63 -10.79 3.50
N PRO A 130 7.85 -10.26 3.26
CA PRO A 130 8.37 -9.97 1.92
C PRO A 130 8.80 -11.25 1.17
N ILE A 131 7.97 -12.29 1.21
CA ILE A 131 8.19 -13.58 0.55
C ILE A 131 6.97 -13.83 -0.33
N TYR A 132 7.19 -13.94 -1.64
CA TYR A 132 6.10 -14.21 -2.56
C TYR A 132 5.57 -15.63 -2.37
N SER A 133 4.27 -15.75 -2.13
CA SER A 133 3.56 -17.02 -2.06
C SER A 133 2.18 -16.88 -2.71
N ARG A 134 1.61 -18.02 -3.12
CA ARG A 134 0.22 -18.12 -3.56
C ARG A 134 -0.51 -19.00 -2.58
N ALA A 135 -1.56 -18.47 -1.97
CA ALA A 135 -2.41 -19.22 -1.07
C ALA A 135 -3.88 -18.79 -1.23
N PRO A 136 -4.83 -19.73 -1.02
CA PRO A 136 -6.23 -19.40 -0.91
C PRO A 136 -6.48 -18.57 0.34
N LEU A 137 -7.57 -17.81 0.33
CA LEU A 137 -7.95 -16.95 1.45
C LEU A 137 -8.21 -17.78 2.71
N SER A 138 -7.54 -17.41 3.80
CA SER A 138 -7.77 -17.96 5.14
C SER A 138 -9.15 -17.58 5.68
N LEU A 139 -9.65 -18.35 6.66
CA LEU A 139 -10.91 -18.05 7.33
C LEU A 139 -10.86 -16.67 8.02
N GLU A 140 -9.74 -16.34 8.67
CA GLU A 140 -9.52 -15.06 9.33
C GLU A 140 -9.65 -13.89 8.34
N CYS A 141 -8.92 -13.93 7.23
CA CYS A 141 -9.00 -12.88 6.21
C CYS A 141 -10.39 -12.80 5.58
N TRP A 142 -11.08 -13.94 5.42
CA TRP A 142 -12.46 -13.96 4.91
C TRP A 142 -13.44 -13.25 5.86
N GLU A 143 -13.37 -13.52 7.16
CA GLU A 143 -14.21 -12.86 8.16
C GLU A 143 -13.95 -11.36 8.21
N GLN A 144 -12.68 -10.94 8.13
CA GLN A 144 -12.30 -9.53 8.07
C GLN A 144 -12.86 -8.84 6.81
N LEU A 145 -12.82 -9.49 5.65
CA LEU A 145 -13.42 -8.96 4.42
C LEU A 145 -14.94 -8.81 4.55
N LEU A 146 -15.64 -9.79 5.13
CA LEU A 146 -17.09 -9.70 5.35
C LEU A 146 -17.47 -8.56 6.29
N ALA A 147 -16.61 -8.24 7.25
CA ALA A 147 -16.80 -7.12 8.18
C ALA A 147 -16.42 -5.75 7.60
N HIS A 148 -15.77 -5.70 6.43
CA HIS A 148 -15.28 -4.46 5.83
C HIS A 148 -16.44 -3.51 5.45
N PRO A 149 -16.35 -2.19 5.74
CA PRO A 149 -17.44 -1.23 5.48
C PRO A 149 -17.94 -1.22 4.03
N GLN A 150 -17.07 -1.48 3.06
CA GLN A 150 -17.46 -1.53 1.63
C GLN A 150 -18.58 -2.53 1.32
N PHE A 151 -18.68 -3.62 2.09
CA PHE A 151 -19.64 -4.69 1.80
C PHE A 151 -20.84 -4.68 2.76
N LYS A 152 -20.89 -3.73 3.69
CA LYS A 152 -22.05 -3.53 4.56
C LYS A 152 -23.18 -2.85 3.77
N PRO A 153 -24.46 -3.18 4.07
CA PRO A 153 -25.62 -2.52 3.46
C PRO A 153 -25.67 -1.02 3.74
#